data_AF-X1RT83-F1
#
_entry.id   AF-X1RT83-F1
#
_cell.length_a   1.000
_cell.length_b   1.000
_cell.length_c   1.000
_cell.angle_alpha   90.00
_cell.angle_beta   90.00
_cell.angle_gamma   90.00
#
_symmetry.space_group_name_H-M   'P 1'
#
loop_
_entity.id
_entity.type
_entity.pdbx_description
1 polymer ?
#
loop_
_entity_poly.entity_id
_entity_poly.type
_entity_poly.pdbx_seq_one_letter_code
_entity_poly.pdbx_strand_id
1 'polypeptide(L)'
;MYRFKQFVAACLVACLSMVVVLTAPASGQEKTPKPQILFINCNVFDGKADKLATNRRVLVEGNLIKTIGDKGLKGAKHAKVIDCGGRTLMPGLIDSHSHFNVEIDGGLKELEAARWDEIAAISAHAAEEWLMDGFTTIRDMGGMGNGLKRTIDKGYLKGPRIYPSGAYISQTSGHLITLTVPLSCHTPVI
;
A
#
# COMPACT_ATOMS: atom_id res chain seq x y z
N MET A 1 61.84 -40.56 -8.60
CA MET A 1 60.45 -41.09 -8.64
C MET A 1 59.66 -40.96 -7.31
N TYR A 2 60.27 -40.75 -6.14
CA TYR A 2 59.52 -40.65 -4.86
C TYR A 2 58.78 -39.32 -4.63
N ARG A 3 59.35 -38.19 -5.06
CA ARG A 3 58.77 -36.85 -4.86
C ARG A 3 57.47 -36.58 -5.63
N PHE A 4 57.24 -37.28 -6.75
CA PHE A 4 56.02 -37.12 -7.54
C PHE A 4 54.82 -37.82 -6.89
N LYS A 5 55.04 -38.99 -6.26
CA LYS A 5 53.97 -39.70 -5.53
C LYS A 5 53.50 -38.95 -4.28
N GLN A 6 54.40 -38.25 -3.59
CA GLN A 6 54.04 -37.42 -2.42
C GLN A 6 53.21 -36.18 -2.80
N PHE A 7 53.48 -35.57 -3.95
CA PHE A 7 52.71 -34.42 -4.44
C PHE A 7 51.28 -34.80 -4.85
N VAL A 8 51.10 -35.95 -5.51
CA VAL A 8 49.78 -36.45 -5.92
C VAL A 8 48.95 -36.87 -4.70
N ALA A 9 49.57 -37.51 -3.69
CA ALA A 9 48.88 -37.88 -2.45
C ALA A 9 48.44 -36.64 -1.64
N ALA A 10 49.28 -35.59 -1.56
CA ALA A 10 48.93 -34.35 -0.87
C ALA A 10 47.77 -33.60 -1.55
N CYS A 11 47.71 -33.58 -2.88
CA CYS A 11 46.59 -32.99 -3.62
C CYS A 11 45.28 -33.78 -3.43
N LEU A 12 45.33 -35.11 -3.39
CA LEU A 12 44.15 -35.94 -3.17
C LEU A 12 43.57 -35.74 -1.75
N VAL A 13 44.41 -35.63 -0.72
CA VAL A 13 43.96 -35.37 0.65
C VAL A 13 43.39 -33.96 0.81
N ALA A 14 43.98 -32.95 0.13
CA ALA A 14 43.46 -31.58 0.13
C ALA A 14 42.13 -31.44 -0.62
N CYS A 15 41.92 -32.20 -1.70
CA CYS A 15 40.63 -32.24 -2.40
C CYS A 15 39.56 -32.96 -1.57
N LEU A 16 39.91 -34.02 -0.83
CA LEU A 16 38.96 -34.75 0.00
C LEU A 16 38.48 -33.92 1.20
N SER A 17 39.36 -33.12 1.82
CA SER A 17 38.98 -32.24 2.93
C SER A 17 38.11 -31.06 2.47
N MET A 18 38.28 -30.58 1.24
CA MET A 18 37.46 -29.51 0.68
C MET A 18 36.02 -29.95 0.35
N VAL A 19 35.82 -31.24 0.03
CA VAL A 19 34.47 -31.80 -0.24
C VAL A 19 33.65 -31.98 1.04
N VAL A 20 34.28 -32.28 2.18
CA VAL A 20 33.57 -32.48 3.47
C VAL A 20 33.00 -31.18 4.04
N VAL A 21 33.57 -30.02 3.70
CA VAL A 21 33.05 -28.70 4.14
C VAL A 21 31.77 -28.30 3.40
N LEU A 22 31.47 -28.90 2.24
CA LEU A 22 30.26 -28.59 1.46
C LEU A 22 29.00 -29.35 1.90
N THR A 23 29.10 -30.28 2.85
CA THR A 23 27.94 -31.03 3.38
C THR A 23 27.49 -30.52 4.75
N ALA A 24 27.62 -29.21 5.01
CA ALA A 24 26.90 -28.62 6.13
C ALA A 24 25.39 -28.71 5.82
N PRO A 25 24.56 -29.30 6.69
CA PRO A 25 23.13 -29.24 6.50
C PRO A 25 22.73 -27.77 6.46
N ALA A 26 22.09 -27.36 5.36
CA ALA A 26 21.47 -26.05 5.28
C ALA A 26 20.46 -25.97 6.44
N SER A 27 20.83 -25.27 7.52
CA SER A 27 19.88 -24.92 8.56
C SER A 27 18.78 -24.14 7.84
N GLY A 28 17.59 -24.73 7.71
CA GLY A 28 16.47 -24.07 7.08
C GLY A 28 16.30 -22.71 7.73
N GLN A 29 16.35 -21.64 6.95
CA GLN A 29 16.02 -20.31 7.45
C GLN A 29 14.64 -20.40 8.08
N GLU A 30 14.60 -20.36 9.41
CA GLU A 30 13.36 -20.31 10.17
C GLU A 30 12.67 -19.02 9.72
N LYS A 31 11.58 -19.16 8.94
CA LYS A 31 10.82 -17.99 8.46
C LYS A 31 10.44 -17.20 9.69
N THR A 32 11.02 -16.00 9.84
CA THR A 32 10.69 -15.11 10.95
C THR A 32 9.17 -15.00 11.03
N PRO A 33 8.55 -15.32 12.19
CA PRO A 33 7.11 -15.30 12.30
C PRO A 33 6.58 -13.92 11.92
N LYS A 34 5.67 -13.86 10.94
CA LYS A 34 5.03 -12.60 10.56
C LYS A 34 4.24 -12.06 11.76
N PRO A 35 4.23 -10.73 11.98
CA PRO A 35 3.44 -10.14 13.06
C PRO A 35 1.96 -10.49 12.88
N GLN A 36 1.29 -10.80 13.97
CA GLN A 36 -0.13 -11.17 13.97
C GLN A 36 -0.97 -10.20 14.79
N ILE A 37 -2.14 -9.87 14.27
CA ILE A 37 -3.17 -9.09 14.97
C ILE A 37 -4.45 -9.94 15.00
N LEU A 38 -4.99 -10.17 16.18
CA LEU A 38 -6.25 -10.88 16.38
C LEU A 38 -7.32 -9.89 16.83
N PHE A 39 -8.31 -9.66 15.98
CA PHE A 39 -9.52 -8.96 16.35
C PHE A 39 -10.51 -9.95 16.98
N ILE A 40 -11.08 -9.60 18.13
CA ILE A 40 -12.06 -10.43 18.84
C ILE A 40 -13.39 -9.70 19.04
N ASN A 41 -14.47 -10.46 19.21
CA ASN A 41 -15.80 -9.92 19.51
C ASN A 41 -16.29 -8.91 18.46
N CYS A 42 -16.03 -9.21 17.18
CA CYS A 42 -16.40 -8.35 16.06
C CYS A 42 -17.64 -8.91 15.35
N ASN A 43 -18.49 -8.02 14.87
CA ASN A 43 -19.49 -8.37 13.88
C ASN A 43 -18.91 -8.09 12.49
N VAL A 44 -18.72 -9.11 11.65
CA VAL A 44 -17.99 -8.97 10.39
C VAL A 44 -18.96 -8.77 9.24
N PHE A 45 -18.81 -7.66 8.53
CA PHE A 45 -19.39 -7.42 7.21
C PHE A 45 -18.31 -7.65 6.17
N ASP A 46 -18.48 -8.60 5.25
CA ASP A 46 -17.45 -8.97 4.26
C ASP A 46 -17.67 -8.38 2.85
N GLY A 47 -18.78 -7.66 2.66
CA GLY A 47 -19.18 -7.09 1.37
C GLY A 47 -19.68 -8.11 0.34
N LYS A 48 -19.89 -9.37 0.73
CA LYS A 48 -20.37 -10.45 -0.16
C LYS A 48 -21.61 -11.14 0.36
N ALA A 49 -21.65 -11.45 1.66
CA ALA A 49 -22.79 -12.09 2.28
C ALA A 49 -23.88 -11.07 2.61
N ASP A 50 -25.14 -11.46 2.44
CA ASP A 50 -26.31 -10.61 2.76
C ASP A 50 -26.54 -10.44 4.27
N LYS A 51 -25.81 -11.18 5.09
CA LYS A 51 -25.97 -11.19 6.55
C LYS A 51 -24.67 -10.89 7.26
N LEU A 52 -24.79 -10.10 8.32
CA LEU A 52 -23.69 -9.78 9.22
C LEU A 52 -23.26 -11.02 10.03
N ALA A 53 -21.98 -11.38 9.96
CA ALA A 53 -21.44 -12.49 10.74
C ALA A 53 -21.10 -12.04 12.16
N THR A 54 -21.98 -12.33 13.12
CA THR A 54 -21.84 -11.85 14.50
C THR A 54 -20.83 -12.66 15.33
N ASN A 55 -20.21 -12.02 16.33
CA ASN A 55 -19.34 -12.66 17.33
C ASN A 55 -18.19 -13.49 16.73
N ARG A 56 -17.54 -12.92 15.71
CA ARG A 56 -16.40 -13.53 15.02
C ARG A 56 -15.08 -12.97 15.52
N ARG A 57 -14.03 -13.69 15.14
CA ARG A 57 -12.62 -13.31 15.31
C ARG A 57 -11.97 -13.23 13.94
N VAL A 58 -11.10 -12.24 13.74
CA VAL A 58 -10.34 -12.06 12.50
C VAL A 58 -8.86 -12.06 12.83
N LEU A 59 -8.12 -12.98 12.22
CA LEU A 59 -6.67 -13.07 12.36
C LEU A 59 -6.01 -12.48 11.12
N VAL A 60 -5.22 -11.43 11.33
CA VAL A 60 -4.37 -10.79 10.33
C VAL A 60 -2.93 -11.22 10.57
N GLU A 61 -2.22 -11.57 9.50
CA GLU A 61 -0.82 -11.96 9.53
C GLU A 61 -0.04 -11.12 8.50
N GLY A 62 0.85 -10.25 9.00
CA GLY A 62 1.49 -9.22 8.17
C GLY A 62 0.45 -8.23 7.63
N ASN A 63 0.27 -8.21 6.31
CA ASN A 63 -0.63 -7.33 5.58
C ASN A 63 -1.87 -8.04 5.00
N LEU A 64 -2.11 -9.31 5.38
CA LEU A 64 -3.18 -10.12 4.83
C LEU A 64 -4.08 -10.68 5.94
N ILE A 65 -5.37 -10.80 5.65
CA ILE A 65 -6.30 -11.56 6.47
C ILE A 65 -5.96 -13.04 6.29
N LYS A 66 -5.54 -13.69 7.37
CA LYS A 66 -5.19 -15.12 7.37
C LYS A 66 -6.44 -15.98 7.46
N THR A 67 -7.34 -15.65 8.37
CA THR A 67 -8.59 -16.40 8.57
C THR A 67 -9.60 -15.59 9.38
N ILE A 68 -10.88 -15.90 9.16
CA ILE A 68 -12.03 -15.41 9.92
C ILE A 68 -12.70 -16.64 10.53
N GLY A 69 -12.98 -16.61 11.83
CA GLY A 69 -13.51 -17.77 12.52
C GLY A 69 -14.26 -17.44 13.81
N ASP A 70 -14.63 -18.50 14.52
CA ASP A 70 -15.37 -18.41 15.77
C ASP A 70 -14.49 -18.13 16.98
N LYS A 71 -15.09 -18.18 18.19
CA LYS A 71 -14.40 -18.02 19.48
C LYS A 71 -13.21 -18.97 19.68
N GLY A 72 -13.15 -20.09 18.96
CA GLY A 72 -12.04 -21.03 18.99
C GLY A 72 -10.77 -20.54 18.29
N LEU A 73 -10.87 -19.53 17.41
CA LEU A 73 -9.74 -18.99 16.67
C LEU A 73 -8.77 -18.28 17.62
N LYS A 74 -7.49 -18.66 17.56
CA LYS A 74 -6.39 -18.10 18.34
C LYS A 74 -5.28 -17.62 17.41
N GLY A 75 -4.67 -16.50 17.76
CA GLY A 75 -3.40 -16.07 17.17
C GLY A 75 -2.21 -16.77 17.83
N ALA A 76 -1.00 -16.47 17.34
CA ALA A 76 0.25 -16.85 17.97
C ALA A 76 0.35 -16.27 19.40
N LYS A 77 1.23 -16.86 20.21
CA LYS A 77 1.43 -16.50 21.63
C LYS A 77 1.67 -15.00 21.87
N HIS A 78 2.23 -14.29 20.88
CA HIS A 78 2.55 -12.86 20.92
C HIS A 78 1.73 -12.02 19.94
N ALA A 79 0.58 -12.51 19.47
CA ALA A 79 -0.30 -11.74 18.61
C ALA A 79 -0.89 -10.54 19.38
N LYS A 80 -0.93 -9.36 18.73
CA LYS A 80 -1.63 -8.19 19.28
C LYS A 80 -3.12 -8.48 19.26
N VAL A 81 -3.78 -8.40 20.41
CA VAL A 81 -5.23 -8.61 20.51
C VAL A 81 -5.95 -7.27 20.53
N ILE A 82 -6.98 -7.13 19.72
CA ILE A 82 -7.85 -5.95 19.66
C ILE A 82 -9.29 -6.43 19.89
N ASP A 83 -9.92 -5.92 20.95
CA ASP A 83 -11.34 -6.18 21.22
C ASP A 83 -12.21 -5.17 20.45
N CYS A 84 -13.04 -5.66 19.54
CA CYS A 84 -13.99 -4.85 18.78
C CYS A 84 -15.19 -4.39 19.64
N GLY A 85 -15.42 -4.99 20.82
CA GLY A 85 -16.50 -4.61 21.72
C GLY A 85 -17.91 -4.78 21.13
N GLY A 86 -18.10 -5.76 20.24
CA GLY A 86 -19.36 -5.96 19.52
C GLY A 86 -19.60 -5.00 18.36
N ARG A 87 -18.62 -4.16 18.00
CA ARG A 87 -18.71 -3.26 16.83
C ARG A 87 -18.56 -4.03 15.52
N THR A 88 -18.98 -3.38 14.44
CA THR A 88 -18.85 -3.91 13.10
C THR A 88 -17.43 -3.71 12.57
N LEU A 89 -16.80 -4.80 12.13
CA LEU A 89 -15.57 -4.79 11.37
C LEU A 89 -15.92 -5.01 9.89
N MET A 90 -15.43 -4.12 9.03
CA MET A 90 -15.73 -4.12 7.60
C MET A 90 -14.45 -3.87 6.77
N PRO A 91 -14.44 -4.23 5.47
CA PRO A 91 -13.44 -3.76 4.54
C PRO A 91 -13.34 -2.23 4.56
N GLY A 92 -12.13 -1.71 4.38
CA GLY A 92 -11.93 -0.28 4.20
C GLY A 92 -12.68 0.22 2.96
N LEU A 93 -13.20 1.44 3.03
CA LEU A 93 -13.97 2.04 1.95
C LEU A 93 -13.09 2.38 0.75
N ILE A 94 -13.71 2.39 -0.43
CA ILE A 94 -13.09 2.74 -1.71
C ILE A 94 -13.87 3.90 -2.32
N ASP A 95 -13.20 5.02 -2.55
CA ASP A 95 -13.74 6.10 -3.40
C ASP A 95 -13.18 5.96 -4.82
N SER A 96 -14.08 5.99 -5.80
CA SER A 96 -13.76 5.83 -7.22
C SER A 96 -13.68 7.15 -7.99
N HIS A 97 -14.01 8.28 -7.36
CA HIS A 97 -13.99 9.59 -8.01
C HIS A 97 -13.70 10.70 -7.00
N SER A 98 -12.42 10.95 -6.75
CA SER A 98 -11.97 12.06 -5.90
C SER A 98 -10.93 12.93 -6.62
N HIS A 99 -10.67 14.13 -6.09
CA HIS A 99 -9.67 15.07 -6.63
C HIS A 99 -8.92 15.75 -5.47
N PHE A 100 -7.73 15.24 -5.12
CA PHE A 100 -6.97 15.77 -3.97
C PHE A 100 -6.57 17.24 -4.12
N ASN A 101 -6.32 17.68 -5.35
CA ASN A 101 -5.87 19.04 -5.66
C ASN A 101 -7.00 20.08 -5.61
N VAL A 102 -8.28 19.66 -5.57
CA VAL A 102 -9.44 20.56 -5.57
C VAL A 102 -10.01 20.75 -4.16
N GLU A 103 -9.38 20.15 -3.15
CA GLU A 103 -9.71 20.35 -1.72
C GLU A 103 -9.33 21.74 -1.19
N ILE A 104 -8.81 22.63 -2.05
CA ILE A 104 -8.64 24.03 -1.72
C ILE A 104 -9.99 24.74 -1.64
N ASP A 105 -10.15 25.59 -0.61
CA ASP A 105 -11.33 26.43 -0.45
C ASP A 105 -11.56 27.26 -1.71
N GLY A 106 -12.79 27.30 -2.23
CA GLY A 106 -13.14 28.04 -3.46
C GLY A 106 -12.93 27.26 -4.77
N GLY A 107 -12.46 26.01 -4.71
CA GLY A 107 -12.42 25.08 -5.84
C GLY A 107 -11.49 25.51 -6.97
N LEU A 108 -11.89 25.29 -8.23
CA LEU A 108 -11.03 25.52 -9.39
C LEU A 108 -10.47 26.95 -9.47
N LYS A 109 -11.25 27.97 -9.09
CA LYS A 109 -10.83 29.36 -9.16
C LYS A 109 -9.63 29.65 -8.25
N GLU A 110 -9.65 29.14 -7.03
CA GLU A 110 -8.53 29.33 -6.09
C GLU A 110 -7.37 28.40 -6.43
N LEU A 111 -7.65 27.20 -6.96
CA LEU A 111 -6.62 26.31 -7.49
C LEU A 111 -5.76 26.96 -8.59
N GLU A 112 -6.35 27.82 -9.43
CA GLU A 112 -5.63 28.58 -10.47
C GLU A 112 -4.64 29.60 -9.91
N ALA A 113 -4.99 30.20 -8.77
CA ALA A 113 -4.17 31.20 -8.10
C ALA A 113 -3.16 30.57 -7.12
N ALA A 114 -3.41 29.32 -6.70
CA ALA A 114 -2.63 28.63 -5.68
C ALA A 114 -1.24 28.25 -6.18
N ARG A 115 -0.31 28.21 -5.23
CA ARG A 115 1.05 27.72 -5.50
C ARG A 115 1.11 26.20 -5.39
N TRP A 116 2.04 25.58 -6.12
CA TRP A 116 2.21 24.13 -6.11
C TRP A 116 2.51 23.53 -4.72
N ASP A 117 3.23 24.26 -3.88
CA ASP A 117 3.55 23.87 -2.51
C ASP A 117 2.33 23.92 -1.58
N GLU A 118 1.47 24.91 -1.76
CA GLU A 118 0.19 25.04 -1.04
C GLU A 118 -0.77 23.89 -1.40
N ILE A 119 -0.98 23.64 -2.71
CA ILE A 119 -1.82 22.54 -3.19
C ILE A 119 -1.34 21.20 -2.62
N ALA A 120 -0.03 20.98 -2.59
CA ALA A 120 0.55 19.74 -2.05
C ALA A 120 0.32 19.58 -0.54
N ALA A 121 0.42 20.67 0.24
CA ALA A 121 0.18 20.65 1.67
C ALA A 121 -1.29 20.33 2.01
N ILE A 122 -2.23 20.98 1.31
CA ILE A 122 -3.67 20.74 1.46
C ILE A 122 -4.02 19.31 1.05
N SER A 123 -3.51 18.85 -0.10
CA SER A 123 -3.73 17.48 -0.59
C SER A 123 -3.24 16.42 0.41
N ALA A 124 -2.10 16.67 1.08
CA ALA A 124 -1.57 15.77 2.10
C ALA A 124 -2.44 15.72 3.35
N HIS A 125 -2.97 16.87 3.77
CA HIS A 125 -3.91 16.96 4.88
C HIS A 125 -5.20 16.19 4.58
N ALA A 126 -5.84 16.46 3.44
CA ALA A 126 -7.05 15.78 3.00
C ALA A 126 -6.85 14.25 2.89
N ALA A 127 -5.68 13.81 2.42
CA ALA A 127 -5.37 12.38 2.37
C ALA A 127 -5.33 11.71 3.74
N GLU A 128 -4.82 12.39 4.77
CA GLU A 128 -4.85 11.86 6.13
C GLU A 128 -6.28 11.86 6.69
N GLU A 129 -7.06 12.93 6.48
CA GLU A 129 -8.45 13.01 6.91
C GLU A 129 -9.31 11.90 6.30
N TRP A 130 -9.26 11.73 4.98
CA TRP A 130 -10.02 10.68 4.28
C TRP A 130 -9.66 9.28 4.75
N LEU A 131 -8.39 9.04 5.10
CA LEU A 131 -7.97 7.78 5.69
C LEU A 131 -8.61 7.58 7.07
N MET A 132 -8.69 8.62 7.89
CA MET A 132 -9.31 8.58 9.22
C MET A 132 -10.83 8.42 9.16
N ASP A 133 -11.46 8.90 8.08
CA ASP A 133 -12.88 8.65 7.78
C ASP A 133 -13.16 7.21 7.28
N GLY A 134 -12.11 6.43 7.02
CA GLY A 134 -12.20 5.01 6.68
C GLY A 134 -12.02 4.68 5.19
N PHE A 135 -11.73 5.68 4.34
CA PHE A 135 -11.34 5.45 2.96
C PHE A 135 -9.89 4.97 2.90
N THR A 136 -9.72 3.68 2.62
CA THR A 136 -8.37 3.08 2.55
C THR A 136 -7.81 3.05 1.14
N THR A 137 -8.67 3.26 0.13
CA THR A 137 -8.29 3.30 -1.28
C THR A 137 -9.06 4.39 -2.00
N ILE A 138 -8.37 5.18 -2.82
CA ILE A 138 -8.95 6.29 -3.58
C ILE A 138 -8.46 6.27 -5.00
N ARG A 139 -9.37 6.54 -5.94
CA ARG A 139 -9.08 6.76 -7.34
C ARG A 139 -9.15 8.27 -7.65
N ASP A 140 -7.98 8.86 -7.88
CA ASP A 140 -7.82 10.29 -8.15
C ASP A 140 -8.07 10.57 -9.64
N MET A 141 -9.16 11.28 -9.95
CA MET A 141 -9.70 11.49 -11.31
C MET A 141 -9.10 12.65 -12.09
N GLY A 142 -8.01 13.18 -11.56
CA GLY A 142 -7.01 13.92 -12.31
C GLY A 142 -6.38 14.97 -11.43
N GLY A 143 -5.22 15.47 -11.87
CA GLY A 143 -4.42 16.42 -11.10
C GLY A 143 -3.13 15.78 -10.57
N MET A 144 -2.82 16.08 -9.31
CA MET A 144 -1.47 15.89 -8.74
C MET A 144 -1.27 14.60 -7.93
N GLY A 145 -2.17 13.61 -8.04
CA GLY A 145 -2.12 12.40 -7.21
C GLY A 145 -0.83 11.56 -7.32
N ASN A 146 -0.04 11.69 -8.39
CA ASN A 146 1.19 10.92 -8.58
C ASN A 146 2.28 11.22 -7.53
N GLY A 147 2.46 12.49 -7.16
CA GLY A 147 3.45 12.88 -6.15
C GLY A 147 3.04 12.36 -4.77
N LEU A 148 1.78 12.67 -4.40
CA LEU A 148 1.15 12.26 -3.15
C LEU A 148 1.15 10.75 -2.96
N LYS A 149 0.79 9.99 -4.01
CA LYS A 149 0.89 8.53 -4.04
C LYS A 149 2.28 8.05 -3.65
N ARG A 150 3.33 8.55 -4.32
CA ARG A 150 4.70 8.09 -4.09
C ARG A 150 5.17 8.40 -2.67
N THR A 151 4.77 9.53 -2.10
CA THR A 151 5.14 9.89 -0.72
C THR A 151 4.43 9.04 0.31
N ILE A 152 3.15 8.70 0.09
CA ILE A 152 2.38 7.79 0.94
C ILE A 152 2.93 6.37 0.83
N ASP A 153 3.19 5.87 -0.39
CA ASP A 153 3.72 4.52 -0.62
C ASP A 153 5.11 4.32 0.04
N LYS A 154 5.91 5.39 0.17
CA LYS A 154 7.19 5.39 0.88
C LYS A 154 7.06 5.55 2.41
N GLY A 155 5.86 5.83 2.91
CA GLY A 155 5.59 6.04 4.33
C GLY A 155 6.01 7.40 4.88
N TYR A 156 6.26 8.40 4.02
CA TYR A 156 6.56 9.77 4.48
C TYR A 156 5.30 10.50 4.96
N LEU A 157 4.15 10.20 4.36
CA LEU A 157 2.85 10.76 4.70
C LEU A 157 1.88 9.63 5.01
N LYS A 158 0.88 9.91 5.85
CA LYS A 158 -0.26 9.01 6.02
C LYS A 158 -1.31 9.33 4.96
N GLY A 159 -1.97 8.28 4.46
CA GLY A 159 -3.07 8.43 3.52
C GLY A 159 -3.48 7.10 2.91
N PRO A 160 -4.54 7.11 2.08
CA PRO A 160 -5.05 5.92 1.42
C PRO A 160 -4.12 5.42 0.33
N ARG A 161 -4.40 4.21 -0.16
CA ARG A 161 -3.84 3.72 -1.42
C ARG A 161 -4.42 4.53 -2.58
N ILE A 162 -3.57 5.28 -3.27
CA ILE A 162 -3.99 6.13 -4.39
C ILE A 162 -3.81 5.42 -5.73
N TYR A 163 -4.82 5.51 -6.59
CA TYR A 163 -4.81 5.17 -8.01
C TYR A 163 -4.99 6.45 -8.84
N PRO A 164 -3.89 7.10 -9.29
CA PRO A 164 -3.94 8.38 -9.98
C PRO A 164 -4.21 8.23 -11.47
N SER A 165 -5.07 9.09 -12.03
CA SER A 165 -5.27 9.23 -13.48
C SER A 165 -4.23 10.15 -14.15
N GLY A 166 -3.55 11.01 -13.38
CA GLY A 166 -2.61 11.99 -13.94
C GLY A 166 -3.32 13.23 -14.50
N ALA A 167 -2.84 13.77 -15.61
CA ALA A 167 -3.43 14.98 -16.20
C ALA A 167 -4.83 14.72 -16.77
N TYR A 168 -5.71 15.72 -16.63
CA TYR A 168 -7.00 15.73 -17.31
C TYR A 168 -6.82 15.74 -18.83
N ILE A 169 -7.59 14.93 -19.55
CA ILE A 169 -7.67 14.97 -21.01
C ILE A 169 -9.03 15.55 -21.39
N SER A 170 -9.05 16.68 -22.06
CA SER A 170 -10.27 17.36 -22.50
C SER A 170 -10.06 18.01 -23.86
N GLN A 171 -11.14 18.11 -24.64
CA GLN A 171 -11.17 18.92 -25.86
C GLN A 171 -11.09 20.42 -25.52
N THR A 172 -10.71 21.24 -26.51
CA THR A 172 -10.78 22.70 -26.43
C THR A 172 -12.18 23.15 -26.01
N SER A 173 -12.25 24.02 -25.00
CA SER A 173 -13.50 24.49 -24.38
C SER A 173 -14.38 23.37 -23.78
N GLY A 174 -13.80 22.21 -23.50
CA GLY A 174 -14.47 21.11 -22.80
C GLY A 174 -14.50 21.30 -21.29
N HIS A 175 -15.14 20.36 -20.58
CA HIS A 175 -15.42 20.45 -19.15
C HIS A 175 -14.19 20.78 -18.28
N LEU A 176 -13.03 20.22 -18.62
CA LEU A 176 -11.79 20.37 -17.85
C LEU A 176 -10.86 21.46 -18.43
N ILE A 177 -11.32 22.18 -19.47
CA ILE A 177 -10.69 23.36 -20.09
C ILE A 177 -11.66 24.54 -19.92
N THR A 178 -11.97 24.88 -18.67
CA THR A 178 -12.65 26.16 -18.33
C THR A 178 -11.63 27.13 -17.74
N LEU A 179 -10.48 27.24 -18.40
CA LEU A 179 -9.36 28.06 -17.96
C LEU A 179 -8.70 28.70 -19.18
N THR A 180 -8.74 30.01 -19.16
CA THR A 180 -8.23 30.94 -20.14
C THR A 180 -6.75 30.70 -20.43
N VAL A 181 -6.46 29.82 -21.39
CA VAL A 181 -5.38 30.15 -22.32
C VAL A 181 -5.97 31.30 -23.13
N PRO A 182 -5.43 32.54 -23.05
CA PRO A 182 -5.88 33.57 -23.96
C PRO A 182 -5.75 33.00 -25.38
N LEU A 183 -6.75 33.26 -26.23
CA LEU A 183 -6.84 32.85 -27.64
C LEU A 183 -5.63 33.28 -28.51
N SER A 184 -4.54 33.77 -27.90
CA SER A 184 -3.32 34.26 -28.53
C SER A 184 -2.48 33.19 -29.22
N CYS A 185 -2.73 31.89 -29.02
CA CYS A 185 -2.14 30.84 -29.88
C CYS A 185 -3.03 30.56 -31.10
N HIS A 186 -3.32 31.61 -31.88
CA HIS A 186 -3.55 31.51 -33.31
C HIS A 186 -2.22 31.87 -34.00
N THR A 187 -1.26 30.96 -34.01
CA THR A 187 -0.35 30.93 -35.16
C THR A 187 -1.11 30.26 -36.30
N PRO A 188 -1.43 30.99 -37.38
CA PRO A 188 -2.07 30.37 -38.54
C PRO A 188 -1.13 29.30 -39.07
N VAL A 189 -1.67 28.09 -39.21
CA VAL A 189 -1.04 27.04 -40.01
C VAL A 189 -1.17 27.51 -41.46
N ILE A 190 -0.07 28.01 -42.01
CA ILE A 190 0.22 27.98 -43.44
C ILE A 190 1.07 26.74 -43.73
#